data_AF-A0A9E4XYF2-F1
#
_entry.id   AF-A0A9E4XYF2-F1
#
_cell.length_a   1.000
_cell.length_b   1.000
_cell.length_c   1.000
_cell.angle_alpha   90.00
_cell.angle_beta   90.00
_cell.angle_gamma   90.00
#
_symmetry.space_group_name_H-M   'P 1'
#
loop_
_entity.id
_entity.type
_entity.pdbx_description
1 polymer ?
#
loop_
_entity_poly.entity_id
_entity_poly.type
_entity_poly.pdbx_seq_one_letter_code
_entity_poly.pdbx_strand_id
1 'polypeptide(L)' 'MAKAPSRFVSLQGCFNFRDLGGYRTQDGRSVKWLRLFRSDAIHYATSDDISRLQGELGIFTVVDLRNPEE' A
#
# COMPACT_ATOMS: atom_id res chain seq x y z
N MET A 1 -20.06 14.00 0.19
CA MET A 1 -19.94 12.53 0.35
C MET A 1 -18.47 12.17 0.27
N ALA A 2 -17.92 11.46 1.26
CA ALA A 2 -16.52 11.03 1.19
C ALA A 2 -16.34 10.04 0.03
N LYS A 3 -15.35 10.27 -0.82
CA LYS A 3 -15.02 9.38 -1.94
C LYS A 3 -14.71 7.99 -1.37
N ALA A 4 -15.31 6.94 -1.94
CA ALA A 4 -14.98 5.57 -1.56
C ALA A 4 -13.46 5.36 -1.72
N PRO A 5 -12.79 4.72 -0.74
CA PRO A 5 -11.35 4.52 -0.80
C PRO A 5 -10.97 3.74 -2.07
N SER A 6 -10.00 4.25 -2.81
CA SER A 6 -9.48 3.59 -4.01
C SER A 6 -8.51 2.51 -3.60
N ARG A 7 -8.79 1.26 -3.99
CA ARG A 7 -7.87 0.13 -3.77
C ARG A 7 -6.55 0.33 -4.48
N PHE A 8 -6.56 0.92 -5.67
CA PHE A 8 -5.36 1.19 -6.45
C PHE A 8 -4.82 2.56 -6.08
N VAL A 9 -3.55 2.61 -5.70
CA VAL A 9 -2.82 3.86 -5.51
C VAL A 9 -1.73 3.89 -6.56
N SER A 10 -1.86 4.80 -7.52
CA SER A 10 -0.82 4.98 -8.54
C SER A 10 0.42 5.57 -7.89
N LEU A 11 1.56 4.92 -8.06
CA LEU A 11 2.88 5.44 -7.75
C LEU A 11 3.65 5.58 -9.07
N GLN A 12 4.62 6.48 -9.11
CA GLN A 12 5.42 6.72 -10.31
C GLN A 12 6.36 5.55 -10.60
N GLY A 13 7.08 5.09 -9.57
CA GLY A 13 8.11 4.06 -9.72
C GLY A 13 7.65 2.65 -9.37
N CYS A 14 6.51 2.50 -8.69
CA CYS A 14 6.05 1.19 -8.20
C CYS A 14 4.81 0.69 -8.92
N PHE A 15 4.81 -0.61 -9.20
CA PHE A 15 3.67 -1.30 -9.79
C PHE A 15 2.84 -2.02 -8.73
N ASN A 16 1.59 -2.29 -9.08
CA ASN A 16 0.67 -3.12 -8.30
C ASN A 16 0.48 -2.68 -6.83
N PHE A 17 0.72 -1.40 -6.52
CA PHE A 17 0.51 -0.86 -5.18
C PHE A 17 -0.98 -0.76 -4.85
N ARG A 18 -1.41 -1.44 -3.79
CA ARG A 18 -2.82 -1.57 -3.44
C ARG A 18 -3.06 -1.51 -1.94
N ASP A 19 -4.15 -0.86 -1.54
CA ASP A 19 -4.73 -0.98 -0.20
C ASP A 19 -5.51 -2.29 -0.09
N LEU A 20 -5.25 -3.08 0.96
CA LEU A 20 -5.97 -4.32 1.25
C LEU A 20 -7.24 -4.11 2.08
N GLY A 21 -7.61 -2.85 2.34
CA GLY A 21 -8.87 -2.48 2.96
C GLY A 21 -10.10 -3.08 2.25
N GLY A 22 -11.10 -3.40 3.06
CA GLY A 22 -12.40 -3.89 2.60
C GLY A 22 -12.44 -5.38 2.25
N TYR A 23 -11.32 -6.11 2.22
CA TYR A 23 -11.37 -7.56 2.11
C TYR A 23 -12.06 -8.18 3.34
N ARG A 24 -12.95 -9.14 3.10
CA ARG A 24 -13.64 -9.88 4.16
C ARG A 24 -12.72 -10.92 4.77
N THR A 25 -12.70 -10.99 6.08
CA THR A 25 -12.00 -12.01 6.85
C THR A 25 -12.95 -13.18 7.12
N GLN A 26 -12.39 -14.34 7.47
CA GLN A 26 -13.17 -15.57 7.71
C GLN A 26 -14.16 -15.44 8.88
N ASP A 27 -13.87 -14.54 9.83
CA ASP A 27 -14.74 -14.23 10.96
C ASP A 27 -15.78 -13.13 10.67
N GLY A 28 -16.02 -12.82 9.39
CA GLY A 28 -17.06 -11.88 8.94
C GLY A 28 -16.69 -10.40 9.05
N ARG A 29 -15.53 -10.06 9.64
CA ARG A 29 -15.02 -8.68 9.69
C ARG A 29 -14.43 -8.25 8.34
N SER A 30 -13.92 -7.03 8.29
CA SER A 30 -13.22 -6.48 7.12
C SER A 30 -11.88 -5.90 7.52
N VAL A 31 -10.88 -6.07 6.65
CA VAL A 31 -9.60 -5.35 6.77
C VAL A 31 -9.89 -3.85 6.77
N LYS A 32 -9.38 -3.13 7.76
CA LYS A 32 -9.55 -1.68 7.86
C LYS A 32 -8.77 -1.00 6.73
N TRP A 33 -9.42 -0.07 6.03
CA TRP A 33 -8.77 0.76 5.01
C TRP A 33 -7.60 1.55 5.58
N LEU A 34 -6.60 1.80 4.72
CA LEU A 34 -5.39 2.57 5.04
C LEU A 34 -4.59 1.97 6.21
N ARG A 35 -4.54 0.63 6.31
CA ARG A 35 -3.78 -0.07 7.36
C ARG A 35 -2.81 -1.11 6.85
N LEU A 36 -3.09 -1.71 5.70
CA LEU A 36 -2.23 -2.72 5.11
C LEU A 36 -2.21 -2.54 3.59
N PHE A 37 -1.02 -2.43 3.05
CA PHE A 37 -0.79 -2.27 1.63
C PHE A 37 0.08 -3.42 1.12
N ARG A 38 -0.04 -3.71 -0.18
CA ARG A 38 0.89 -4.58 -0.90
C ARG A 38 1.48 -3.83 -2.08
N SER A 39 2.70 -4.17 -2.43
CA SER A 39 3.37 -3.71 -3.64
C SER A 39 4.15 -4.87 -4.25
N ASP A 40 4.59 -4.68 -5.49
CA ASP A 40 5.51 -5.57 -6.19
C ASP A 40 6.95 -5.12 -5.88
N ALA A 41 7.47 -4.15 -6.63
CA ALA A 41 8.82 -3.61 -6.47
C ALA A 41 8.82 -2.24 -5.77
N ILE A 42 8.58 -2.22 -4.46
CA ILE A 42 8.54 -0.98 -3.66
C ILE A 42 9.88 -0.23 -3.63
N HIS A 43 10.98 -0.93 -3.91
CA HIS A 43 12.34 -0.37 -3.96
C HIS A 43 12.56 0.61 -5.12
N TYR A 44 11.67 0.64 -6.13
CA TYR A 44 11.69 1.65 -7.20
C TYR A 44 10.93 2.93 -6.86
N ALA A 45 10.38 3.08 -5.64
CA ALA A 45 9.65 4.27 -5.25
C ALA A 45 10.51 5.53 -5.44
N THR A 46 9.97 6.52 -6.14
CA THR A 46 10.62 7.83 -6.28
C THR A 46 10.59 8.60 -4.96
N SER A 47 11.36 9.69 -4.87
CA SER A 47 11.27 10.62 -3.72
C SER A 47 9.86 11.18 -3.52
N ASP A 48 9.13 11.40 -4.62
CA ASP A 48 7.76 11.88 -4.61
C ASP A 48 6.81 10.79 -4.11
N ASP A 49 7.01 9.54 -4.55
CA ASP A 49 6.26 8.39 -4.05
C ASP A 49 6.46 8.22 -2.54
N ILE A 50 7.70 8.31 -2.05
CA ILE A 50 8.03 8.19 -0.61
C ILE A 50 7.34 9.31 0.18
N SER A 51 7.45 10.56 -0.28
CA SER A 51 6.82 11.71 0.36
C SER A 51 5.31 11.54 0.46
N ARG A 52 4.69 11.02 -0.60
CA ARG A 52 3.25 10.72 -0.63
C ARG A 52 2.87 9.58 0.31
N LEU A 53 3.63 8.48 0.31
CA LEU A 53 3.40 7.32 1.17
C LEU A 53 3.45 7.71 2.65
N GLN A 54 4.40 8.57 3.04
CA GLN A 54 4.53 9.05 4.41
C GLN A 54 3.47 10.11 4.76
N GLY A 55 3.27 11.11 3.90
CA GLY A 55 2.40 12.26 4.18
C GLY A 55 0.91 11.96 4.04
N GLU A 56 0.49 11.33 2.93
CA GLU A 56 -0.93 11.07 2.66
C GLU A 56 -1.41 9.74 3.28
N LEU A 57 -0.57 8.70 3.21
CA LEU A 57 -0.97 7.34 3.58
C LEU A 57 -0.45 6.90 4.96
N GLY A 58 0.48 7.65 5.57
CA GLY A 58 1.02 7.36 6.90
C GLY A 58 1.79 6.04 6.99
N ILE A 59 2.46 5.63 5.91
CA ILE A 59 3.22 4.38 5.84
C ILE A 59 4.67 4.64 6.27
N PHE A 60 5.10 3.97 7.33
CA PHE A 60 6.45 4.09 7.89
C PHE A 60 7.18 2.76 8.06
N THR A 61 6.52 1.64 7.76
CA THR A 61 7.10 0.30 7.87
C THR A 61 6.92 -0.44 6.57
N VAL A 62 8.03 -1.00 6.08
CA VAL A 62 8.06 -1.91 4.93
C VAL A 62 8.51 -3.27 5.43
N VAL A 63 7.75 -4.30 5.11
CA VAL A 63 8.17 -5.70 5.30
C VAL A 63 8.63 -6.19 3.94
N ASP A 64 9.95 -6.25 3.76
CA ASP A 64 10.55 -6.75 2.53
C ASP A 64 10.67 -8.28 2.60
N LEU A 65 10.01 -8.96 1.68
CA LEU A 65 9.96 -10.42 1.61
C LEU A 65 10.83 -10.98 0.47
N ARG A 66 11.59 -10.12 -0.21
CA ARG A 66 12.50 -10.51 -1.28
C ARG A 66 13.68 -11.29 -0.70
N ASN A 67 14.31 -12.12 -1.53
CA ASN A 67 15.56 -12.75 -1.15
C ASN A 67 16.65 -11.67 -1.02
N PRO A 68 17.65 -11.83 -0.14
CA PRO A 68 18.75 -10.87 -0.03
C PRO A 68 19.56 -10.67 -1.32
N GLU A 69 19.47 -11.61 -2.26
CA GLU A 69 20.14 -11.61 -3.56
C GLU A 69 19.33 -10.94 -4.68
N GLU A 70 18.10 -10.47 -4.38
CA GLU A 70 17.23 -9.72 -5.27
C GLU A 70 17.32 -8.20 -5.02
#